data_AF-A0A7J5WUE3-F1
#
_entry.id   AF-A0A7J5WUE3-F1
#
_cell.length_a   1.000
_cell.length_b   1.000
_cell.length_c   1.000
_cell.angle_alpha   90.00
_cell.angle_beta   90.00
_cell.angle_gamma   90.00
#
_symmetry.space_group_name_H-M   'P 1'
#
loop_
_entity.id
_entity.type
_entity.pdbx_description
1 polymer ?
#
loop_
_entity_poly.entity_id
_entity_poly.type
_entity_poly.pdbx_seq_one_letter_code
_entity_poly.pdbx_strand_id
1 'polypeptide(L)'
;MNESMGDKGQMLGASDVGERELADLRAELDGIDDRLLEDVRARIEVCTRIAHLKQRYTIPVMQPRRVGAVHEHAHRYALDHDLSPQFLHDLYDLLISETCRVEDLIVVTEELRTNSVPAENAGPDRALTERIAADIGGPSTD
;
A
#
# COMPACT_ATOMS: atom_id res chain seq x y z
N MET A 1 -24.54 -57.89 -46.66
CA MET A 1 -24.96 -56.48 -46.54
C MET A 1 -23.87 -55.80 -45.73
N ASN A 2 -23.06 -54.99 -46.39
CA ASN A 2 -21.73 -54.60 -45.95
C ASN A 2 -21.78 -53.52 -44.87
N GLU A 3 -21.01 -53.72 -43.81
CA GLU A 3 -20.81 -52.78 -42.71
C GLU A 3 -19.96 -51.60 -43.21
N SER A 4 -20.54 -50.40 -43.20
CA SER A 4 -19.82 -49.14 -43.42
C SER A 4 -19.52 -48.53 -42.06
N MET A 5 -18.41 -48.98 -41.46
CA MET A 5 -17.81 -48.36 -40.29
C MET A 5 -16.45 -47.82 -40.74
N GLY A 6 -16.46 -46.61 -41.25
CA GLY A 6 -15.28 -45.91 -41.71
C GLY A 6 -15.49 -44.41 -41.62
N ASP A 7 -14.50 -43.73 -41.04
CA ASP A 7 -14.28 -42.28 -41.12
C ASP A 7 -14.94 -41.37 -40.06
N LYS A 8 -14.64 -41.62 -38.78
CA LYS A 8 -14.67 -40.56 -37.73
C LYS A 8 -13.32 -40.36 -37.02
N GLY A 9 -12.27 -41.08 -37.45
CA GLY A 9 -10.97 -41.12 -36.77
C GLY A 9 -10.05 -39.94 -37.03
N GLN A 10 -10.29 -39.13 -38.08
CA GLN A 10 -9.32 -38.12 -38.52
C GLN A 10 -9.58 -36.70 -37.97
N MET A 11 -10.79 -36.40 -37.48
CA MET A 11 -11.19 -35.02 -37.12
C MET A 11 -11.05 -34.68 -35.62
N LEU A 12 -10.79 -35.68 -34.77
CA LEU A 12 -10.66 -35.53 -33.32
C LEU A 12 -9.24 -35.13 -32.86
N GLY A 13 -8.22 -35.22 -33.71
CA GLY A 13 -6.82 -35.04 -33.31
C GLY A 13 -6.33 -33.58 -33.31
N ALA A 14 -6.78 -32.75 -34.26
CA ALA A 14 -6.24 -31.39 -34.41
C ALA A 14 -6.85 -30.38 -33.42
N SER A 15 -8.16 -30.48 -33.15
CA SER A 15 -8.83 -29.63 -32.13
C SER A 15 -8.30 -29.93 -30.73
N ASP A 16 -8.12 -31.21 -30.42
CA ASP A 16 -7.63 -31.71 -29.14
C ASP A 16 -6.15 -31.34 -28.88
N VAL A 17 -5.33 -31.24 -29.93
CA VAL A 17 -3.97 -30.67 -29.82
C VAL A 17 -4.00 -29.17 -29.56
N GLY A 18 -4.82 -28.41 -30.30
CA GLY A 18 -4.95 -26.96 -30.09
C GLY A 18 -5.52 -26.61 -28.71
N GLU A 19 -6.47 -27.41 -28.20
CA GLU A 19 -7.03 -27.26 -26.86
C GLU A 19 -5.99 -27.52 -25.76
N ARG A 20 -5.10 -28.50 -25.95
CA ARG A 20 -3.97 -28.73 -25.04
C ARG A 20 -2.94 -27.61 -25.07
N GLU A 21 -2.51 -27.17 -26.26
CA GLU A 21 -1.56 -26.06 -26.38
C GLU A 21 -2.10 -24.78 -25.75
N LEU A 22 -3.40 -24.50 -25.92
CA LEU A 22 -4.07 -23.38 -25.28
C LEU A 22 -4.11 -23.53 -23.74
N ALA A 23 -4.34 -24.74 -23.23
CA ALA A 23 -4.34 -25.00 -21.79
C ALA A 23 -2.95 -24.79 -21.19
N ASP A 24 -1.90 -25.24 -21.87
CA ASP A 24 -0.51 -25.08 -21.44
C ASP A 24 -0.11 -23.60 -21.40
N LEU A 25 -0.44 -22.83 -22.44
CA LEU A 25 -0.17 -21.38 -22.47
C LEU A 25 -0.94 -20.61 -21.39
N ARG A 26 -2.15 -21.04 -21.05
CA ARG A 26 -2.92 -20.44 -19.95
C ARG A 26 -2.28 -20.74 -18.59
N ALA A 27 -1.83 -21.97 -18.37
CA ALA A 27 -1.12 -22.32 -17.14
C ALA A 27 0.20 -21.53 -17.00
N GLU A 28 0.89 -21.28 -18.11
CA GLU A 28 2.07 -20.40 -18.12
C GLU A 28 1.69 -18.95 -17.74
N LEU A 29 0.61 -18.42 -18.33
CA LEU A 29 0.09 -17.09 -18.02
C LEU A 29 -0.33 -16.96 -16.56
N ASP A 30 -1.07 -17.93 -16.02
CA ASP A 30 -1.49 -17.95 -14.62
C ASP A 30 -0.27 -17.87 -13.68
N GLY A 31 0.81 -18.59 -14.03
CA GLY A 31 2.07 -18.51 -13.29
C GLY A 31 2.77 -17.14 -13.40
N ILE A 32 2.63 -16.43 -14.52
CA ILE A 32 3.10 -15.03 -14.66
C ILE A 32 2.27 -14.11 -13.77
N ASP A 33 0.95 -14.26 -13.78
CA ASP A 33 0.03 -13.44 -13.00
C ASP A 33 0.27 -13.59 -11.49
N ASP A 34 0.52 -14.80 -11.01
CA ASP A 34 0.90 -15.06 -9.61
C ASP A 34 2.17 -14.28 -9.22
N ARG A 35 3.18 -14.23 -10.10
CA ARG A 35 4.41 -13.47 -9.85
C ARG A 35 4.16 -11.96 -9.87
N LEU A 36 3.32 -11.48 -10.79
CA LEU A 36 2.94 -10.07 -10.83
C LEU A 36 2.24 -9.65 -9.53
N LEU A 37 1.33 -10.47 -9.00
CA LEU A 37 0.65 -10.19 -7.74
C LEU A 37 1.64 -10.11 -6.57
N GLU A 38 2.63 -11.00 -6.52
CA GLU A 38 3.67 -10.98 -5.49
C GLU A 38 4.57 -9.74 -5.61
N ASP A 39 4.98 -9.37 -6.82
CA ASP A 39 5.79 -8.16 -7.05
C ASP A 39 5.03 -6.89 -6.70
N VAL A 40 3.73 -6.82 -6.99
CA VAL A 40 2.86 -5.71 -6.58
C VAL A 40 2.76 -5.62 -5.06
N ARG A 41 2.55 -6.74 -4.37
CA ARG A 41 2.55 -6.80 -2.90
C ARG A 41 3.87 -6.30 -2.34
N ALA A 42 4.99 -6.83 -2.81
CA ALA A 42 6.33 -6.45 -2.35
C ALA A 42 6.61 -4.96 -2.58
N ARG A 43 6.18 -4.40 -3.73
CA ARG A 43 6.29 -2.98 -4.03
C ARG A 43 5.53 -2.13 -3.01
N ILE A 44 4.29 -2.49 -2.68
CA ILE A 44 3.47 -1.78 -1.70
C ILE A 44 4.13 -1.85 -0.31
N GLU A 45 4.60 -3.01 0.12
CA GLU A 45 5.27 -3.17 1.43
C GLU A 45 6.52 -2.29 1.56
N VAL A 46 7.33 -2.18 0.50
CA VAL A 46 8.48 -1.26 0.48
C VAL A 46 8.02 0.19 0.56
N CYS A 47 6.99 0.59 -0.18
CA CYS A 47 6.41 1.93 -0.09
C CYS A 47 5.89 2.26 1.31
N THR A 48 5.18 1.34 1.97
CA THR A 48 4.75 1.46 3.37
C THR A 48 5.94 1.69 4.31
N ARG A 49 7.03 0.93 4.15
CA ARG A 49 8.26 1.13 4.94
C ARG A 49 8.91 2.48 4.69
N ILE A 50 8.91 2.95 3.43
CA ILE A 50 9.39 4.29 3.06
C ILE A 50 8.52 5.37 3.73
N ALA A 51 7.20 5.20 3.76
CA ALA A 51 6.28 6.14 4.39
C ALA A 51 6.57 6.29 5.90
N HIS A 52 6.70 5.18 6.62
CA HIS A 52 7.09 5.20 8.03
C HIS A 52 8.45 5.85 8.27
N LEU A 53 9.41 5.61 7.38
CA LEU A 53 10.72 6.26 7.44
C LEU A 53 10.59 7.78 7.25
N LYS A 54 9.85 8.21 6.22
CA LYS A 54 9.63 9.63 5.93
C LYS A 54 8.96 10.32 7.11
N GLN A 55 7.95 9.69 7.71
CA GLN A 55 7.26 10.21 8.88
C GLN A 55 8.20 10.35 10.10
N ARG A 56 8.97 9.30 10.42
CA ARG A 56 9.90 9.29 11.57
C ARG A 56 10.93 10.42 11.51
N TYR A 57 11.37 10.77 10.31
CA TYR A 57 12.42 11.75 10.09
C TYR A 57 11.91 13.07 9.49
N THR A 58 10.59 13.27 9.46
CA THR A 58 9.94 14.49 8.90
C THR A 58 10.44 14.81 7.47
N ILE A 59 10.70 13.78 6.67
CA ILE A 59 11.07 13.93 5.27
C ILE A 59 9.81 14.24 4.48
N PRO A 60 9.82 15.23 3.56
CA PRO A 60 8.66 15.54 2.74
C PRO A 60 8.11 14.32 2.00
N VAL A 61 6.80 14.09 2.16
CA VAL A 61 6.08 12.94 1.60
C VAL A 61 6.09 12.96 0.07
N MET A 62 5.85 14.14 -0.50
CA MET A 62 5.82 14.35 -1.95
C MET A 62 7.22 14.68 -2.50
N GLN A 63 7.70 13.82 -3.40
CA GLN A 63 8.96 13.98 -4.12
C GLN A 63 8.72 13.82 -5.64
N PRO A 64 8.29 14.87 -6.36
CA PRO A 64 7.92 14.80 -7.78
C PRO A 64 9.01 14.22 -8.68
N ARG A 65 10.28 14.47 -8.32
CA ARG A 65 11.45 13.89 -9.01
C ARG A 65 11.47 12.36 -8.96
N ARG A 66 10.98 11.74 -7.89
CA ARG A 66 10.96 10.28 -7.75
C ARG A 66 9.91 9.66 -8.67
N VAL A 67 8.72 10.27 -8.75
CA VAL A 67 7.63 9.86 -9.63
C VAL A 67 8.07 9.94 -11.09
N GLY A 68 8.64 11.07 -11.52
CA GLY A 68 9.16 11.23 -12.88
C GLY A 68 10.22 10.17 -13.23
N ALA A 69 11.11 9.82 -12.29
CA ALA A 69 12.10 8.77 -12.52
C ALA A 69 11.48 7.36 -12.67
N VAL A 70 10.34 7.07 -12.03
CA VAL A 70 9.62 5.80 -12.22
C VAL A 70 9.02 5.74 -13.62
N HIS A 71 8.34 6.80 -14.07
CA HIS A 71 7.77 6.86 -15.42
C HIS A 71 8.83 6.81 -16.51
N GLU A 72 9.93 7.53 -16.35
CA GLU A 72 11.03 7.50 -17.32
C GLU A 72 11.62 6.09 -17.45
N HIS A 73 11.77 5.39 -16.32
CA HIS A 73 12.23 4.00 -16.33
C HIS A 73 11.25 3.08 -17.04
N ALA A 74 9.95 3.20 -16.74
CA ALA A 74 8.90 2.41 -17.39
C ALA A 74 8.81 2.70 -18.90
N HIS A 75 8.93 3.96 -19.29
CA HIS A 75 8.93 4.38 -20.69
C HIS A 75 10.09 3.77 -21.47
N ARG A 76 11.31 3.85 -20.92
CA ARG A 76 12.48 3.21 -21.53
C ARG A 76 12.33 1.69 -21.61
N TYR A 77 11.85 1.06 -20.55
CA TYR A 77 11.61 -0.39 -20.54
C TYR A 77 10.59 -0.79 -21.62
N ALA A 78 9.53 0.01 -21.83
CA ALA A 78 8.58 -0.26 -22.90
C ALA A 78 9.25 -0.25 -24.28
N LEU A 79 10.07 0.77 -24.56
CA LEU A 79 10.78 0.88 -25.83
C LEU A 79 11.79 -0.24 -26.05
N ASP A 80 12.54 -0.62 -25.01
CA ASP A 80 13.57 -1.65 -25.08
C ASP A 80 12.98 -3.07 -25.30
N HIS A 81 11.69 -3.25 -25.01
CA HIS A 81 11.00 -4.54 -25.04
C HIS A 81 9.79 -4.59 -25.99
N ASP A 82 9.68 -3.63 -26.92
CA ASP A 82 8.58 -3.53 -27.90
C ASP A 82 7.18 -3.51 -27.27
N LEU A 83 7.05 -2.97 -26.05
CA LEU A 83 5.78 -2.75 -25.36
C LEU A 83 5.26 -1.34 -25.62
N SER A 84 3.95 -1.15 -25.44
CA SER A 84 3.34 0.18 -25.52
C SER A 84 3.82 1.08 -24.38
N PRO A 85 4.48 2.23 -24.66
CA PRO A 85 4.90 3.15 -23.61
C PRO A 85 3.71 3.77 -22.86
N GLN A 86 2.59 3.99 -23.57
CA GLN A 86 1.36 4.48 -22.96
C GLN A 86 0.79 3.47 -21.96
N PHE A 87 0.79 2.18 -22.31
CA PHE A 87 0.30 1.14 -21.42
C PHE A 87 1.12 1.07 -20.12
N LEU A 88 2.45 1.09 -20.22
CA LEU A 88 3.29 1.10 -19.02
C LEU A 88 3.14 2.41 -18.23
N HIS A 89 2.94 3.55 -18.89
CA HIS A 89 2.63 4.79 -18.19
C HIS A 89 1.37 4.64 -17.32
N ASP A 90 0.28 4.15 -17.91
CA ASP A 90 -1.01 3.99 -17.23
C ASP A 90 -0.92 2.96 -16.08
N LEU A 91 -0.19 1.87 -16.30
CA LEU A 91 0.07 0.86 -15.26
C LEU A 91 0.82 1.47 -14.07
N TYR A 92 1.87 2.23 -14.33
CA TYR A 92 2.65 2.85 -13.27
C TYR A 92 1.90 3.98 -12.57
N ASP A 93 1.04 4.73 -13.27
CA ASP A 93 0.12 5.69 -12.66
C ASP A 93 -0.78 5.01 -11.63
N LEU A 94 -1.38 3.85 -11.98
CA LEU A 94 -2.21 3.07 -11.07
C LEU A 94 -1.42 2.59 -9.84
N LEU A 95 -0.23 2.02 -10.05
CA LEU A 95 0.63 1.53 -8.98
C LEU A 95 1.09 2.66 -8.05
N ILE A 96 1.39 3.84 -8.61
CA ILE A 96 1.80 5.03 -7.83
C ILE A 96 0.61 5.55 -7.03
N SER A 97 -0.55 5.71 -7.67
CA SER A 97 -1.78 6.17 -7.02
C SER A 97 -2.17 5.30 -5.83
N GLU A 98 -2.12 3.97 -6.00
CA GLU A 98 -2.42 3.04 -4.91
C GLU A 98 -1.42 3.18 -3.75
N THR A 99 -0.12 3.34 -4.04
CA THR A 99 0.85 3.57 -2.97
C THR A 99 0.61 4.88 -2.24
N CYS A 100 0.29 5.98 -2.93
CA CYS A 100 -0.06 7.25 -2.27
C CYS A 100 -1.25 7.08 -1.32
N ARG A 101 -2.30 6.38 -1.76
CA ARG A 101 -3.47 6.08 -0.93
C ARG A 101 -3.10 5.28 0.34
N VAL A 102 -2.21 4.29 0.21
CA VAL A 102 -1.70 3.52 1.34
C VAL A 102 -0.86 4.39 2.29
N GLU A 103 0.00 5.26 1.76
CA GLU A 103 0.79 6.21 2.58
C GLU A 103 -0.12 7.14 3.40
N ASP A 104 -1.17 7.69 2.78
CA ASP A 104 -2.13 8.58 3.44
C ASP A 104 -2.85 7.90 4.61
N LEU A 105 -3.26 6.63 4.46
CA LEU A 105 -3.90 5.86 5.53
C LEU A 105 -2.99 5.64 6.74
N ILE A 106 -1.69 5.48 6.52
CA ILE A 106 -0.70 5.31 7.59
C ILE A 106 -0.58 6.60 8.41
N VAL A 107 -0.52 7.75 7.72
CA VAL A 107 -0.45 9.06 8.37
C VAL A 107 -1.69 9.31 9.22
N VAL A 108 -2.89 9.11 8.65
CA VAL A 108 -4.16 9.26 9.38
C VAL A 108 -4.23 8.35 10.62
N THR A 109 -3.80 7.09 10.48
CA THR A 109 -3.83 6.14 11.61
C THR A 109 -2.89 6.55 12.75
N GLU A 110 -1.70 7.06 12.43
CA GLU A 110 -0.75 7.54 13.45
C GLU A 110 -1.25 8.83 14.12
N GLU A 111 -1.79 9.78 13.36
CA GLU A 111 -2.37 11.01 13.93
C GLU A 111 -3.48 10.69 14.95
N LEU A 112 -4.33 9.70 14.65
CA LEU A 112 -5.34 9.22 15.59
C LEU A 112 -4.69 8.61 16.85
N ARG A 113 -3.59 7.86 16.73
CA ARG A 113 -2.84 7.30 17.89
C ARG A 113 -2.17 8.38 18.73
N THR A 114 -1.53 9.37 18.11
CA THR A 114 -0.86 10.45 18.83
C THR A 114 -1.86 11.38 19.54
N ASN A 115 -3.05 11.58 18.95
CA ASN A 115 -4.09 12.44 19.51
C ASN A 115 -4.99 11.73 20.54
N SER A 116 -4.87 10.41 20.71
CA SER A 116 -5.67 9.62 21.66
C SER A 116 -4.91 9.19 22.92
N VAL A 117 -3.69 9.69 23.17
CA VAL A 117 -3.08 9.61 24.51
C VAL A 117 -3.82 10.58 25.44
N PRO A 118 -4.59 10.13 26.44
CA PRO A 118 -5.16 11.02 27.44
C PRO A 118 -4.03 11.53 28.33
N ALA A 119 -4.11 12.79 28.73
CA ALA A 119 -3.27 13.35 29.78
C ALA A 119 -3.60 12.71 31.15
N GLU A 120 -3.32 11.42 31.34
CA GLU A 120 -3.30 10.79 32.67
C GLU A 120 -1.92 11.01 33.29
N ASN A 121 -1.70 12.22 33.81
CA ASN A 121 -0.86 12.50 34.98
C ASN A 121 -1.20 13.89 35.54
N ALA A 122 -2.49 14.20 35.70
CA ALA A 122 -2.93 15.24 36.61
C ALA A 122 -3.10 14.60 38.00
N GLY A 123 -1.99 14.45 38.72
CA GLY A 123 -2.04 14.12 40.15
C GLY A 123 -2.82 15.21 40.89
N PRO A 124 -3.70 14.87 41.85
CA PRO A 124 -4.58 15.85 42.44
C PRO A 124 -3.84 16.69 43.49
N ASP A 125 -4.18 17.97 43.45
CA ASP A 125 -4.33 18.82 44.63
C ASP A 125 -3.08 19.41 45.28
N ARG A 126 -2.77 20.65 44.90
CA ARG A 126 -2.24 21.63 45.86
C ARG A 126 -2.59 23.06 45.44
N ALA A 127 -3.85 23.42 45.58
CA ALA A 127 -4.22 24.83 45.68
C ALA A 127 -5.27 25.01 46.79
N LEU A 128 -4.92 25.88 47.74
CA LEU A 128 -5.84 26.63 48.61
C LEU A 128 -6.43 25.90 49.82
N THR A 129 -5.66 25.85 50.91
CA THR A 129 -6.23 25.93 52.26
C THR A 129 -5.85 27.27 52.87
N GLU A 130 -6.59 28.31 52.49
CA GLU A 130 -6.73 29.51 53.31
C GLU A 130 -8.19 29.68 53.69
N ARG A 131 -8.40 29.95 54.99
CA ARG A 131 -9.57 30.54 55.67
C ARG A 131 -10.47 29.59 56.47
N ILE A 132 -10.23 29.52 57.79
CA ILE A 132 -11.00 30.21 58.86
C ILE A 132 -10.59 29.63 60.23
N ALA A 133 -9.91 30.44 61.03
CA ALA A 133 -10.08 30.46 62.48
C ALA A 133 -9.96 31.93 62.91
N ALA A 134 -11.10 32.49 63.32
CA ALA A 134 -11.22 33.81 63.91
C ALA A 134 -10.79 33.78 65.38
N ASP A 135 -10.41 34.97 65.87
CA ASP A 135 -10.32 35.41 67.28
C ASP A 135 -9.45 34.59 68.25
N ILE A 136 -8.40 35.22 68.82
CA ILE A 136 -8.41 35.76 70.20
C ILE A 136 -7.32 36.87 70.36
N GLY A 137 -7.78 38.12 70.54
CA GLY A 137 -7.36 39.08 71.60
C GLY A 137 -5.89 39.51 71.84
N GLY A 138 -5.57 40.73 71.39
CA GLY A 138 -4.92 41.84 72.15
C GLY A 138 -3.51 41.69 72.78
N PRO A 139 -3.01 42.70 73.53
CA PRO A 139 -2.48 43.97 73.00
C PRO A 139 -1.08 44.39 73.55
N SER A 140 -0.45 45.38 72.90
CA SER A 140 0.39 46.47 73.48
C SER A 140 1.86 46.22 73.93
N THR A 141 2.58 47.36 73.96
CA THR A 141 3.91 47.70 74.54
C THR A 141 5.11 47.34 73.65
N ASP A 142 6.06 48.23 73.35
CA ASP A 142 6.36 49.62 73.74
C ASP A 142 7.31 50.22 72.67
#